data_AF-Q2Y5V5-F1
#
_entry.id   AF-Q2Y5V5-F1
#
_cell.length_a   1.000
_cell.length_b   1.000
_cell.length_c   1.000
_cell.angle_alpha   90.00
_cell.angle_beta   90.00
_cell.angle_gamma   90.00
#
_symmetry.space_group_name_H-M   'P 1'
#
loop_
_entity.id
_entity.type
_entity.pdbx_description
1 polymer ?
#
loop_
_entity_poly.entity_id
_entity_poly.type
_entity_poly.pdbx_seq_one_letter_code
_entity_poly.pdbx_strand_id
1 'polypeptide(L)'
;MKMKLSKIALAIAALGTAPAAFALTPAQVAAGPTTYVWLSGASAPTNAVFRSVMSLCNGLAGNGGANDAHMYLESSGTEPGKSSGDRVAYACTMSSAAGALAGKKVVVYHTVEGGSFNAYAPHLSMAGEPNPNGYLPGNLKRINDVALLGGGGKCAAGAAGSTNVTLNGVSYPIARYNNCSDTVTKTFTASLKGDAAGRPGQSYPDGGFSDTEYLINKQNLDIALNLSSLGEEVATNVGQAFGVAVSYPLYLQLQKNDVAAGILAATCDDGSPTAPNLTPACQPSLPAQRYTAIANRDSVGGVDGSLFGGPAGSIVNLVRRVPTSGTQSASNMRFLSKPCSTGLSQGALEPARATDSTATAIVSEQSSTGGVKSALNTATGASQFALGVVSMENTPAPTATTDRWAFVKLDRVSPNTDAQQRAEAMEGSYNFWYELAAFTAGGSISPASSSAAALITAVAATLGESDLKGIFATPVAGSSGPTSKGARLGNSCQPAVQ
;
A
#
# COMPACT_ATOMS: atom_id res chain seq x y z
N MET A 1 39.53 64.18 15.07
CA MET A 1 40.16 63.69 13.83
C MET A 1 40.49 62.21 14.00
N LYS A 2 39.80 61.33 13.25
CA LYS A 2 40.18 59.99 12.75
C LYS A 2 38.97 59.06 12.72
N MET A 3 38.46 58.88 11.52
CA MET A 3 37.48 57.87 11.12
C MET A 3 38.14 56.49 10.92
N LYS A 4 37.26 55.49 10.83
CA LYS A 4 37.35 54.20 10.11
C LYS A 4 37.80 52.99 10.93
N LEU A 5 36.85 52.07 11.14
CA LEU A 5 37.01 50.63 10.91
C LEU A 5 35.62 49.96 11.03
N SER A 6 34.75 50.25 10.08
CA SER A 6 33.57 49.46 9.78
C SER A 6 33.91 48.51 8.63
N LYS A 7 33.57 47.22 8.79
CA LYS A 7 33.59 46.13 7.80
C LYS A 7 34.94 45.38 7.67
N ILE A 8 35.04 44.24 8.35
CA ILE A 8 35.44 42.91 7.85
C ILE A 8 35.14 41.93 9.00
N ALA A 9 33.97 41.31 8.96
CA ALA A 9 33.63 40.12 9.74
C ALA A 9 32.57 39.36 8.94
N LEU A 10 33.00 38.80 7.80
CA LEU A 10 32.18 37.92 6.98
C LEU A 10 33.08 36.81 6.43
N ALA A 11 32.59 35.58 6.53
CA ALA A 11 33.09 34.36 5.90
C ALA A 11 34.24 33.58 6.59
N ILE A 12 34.02 33.14 7.83
CA ILE A 12 34.53 31.83 8.30
C ILE A 12 33.38 31.10 9.02
N ALA A 13 32.34 30.74 8.26
CA ALA A 13 31.25 29.87 8.74
C ALA A 13 30.59 29.06 7.61
N ALA A 14 31.28 28.87 6.48
CA ALA A 14 30.73 28.16 5.31
C ALA A 14 31.74 27.21 4.63
N LEU A 15 32.67 26.65 5.40
CA LEU A 15 33.45 25.47 5.00
C LEU A 15 33.27 24.33 6.01
N GLY A 16 32.09 24.26 6.64
CA GLY A 16 31.60 23.01 7.16
C GLY A 16 31.33 22.13 5.95
N THR A 17 32.31 21.33 5.54
CA THR A 17 32.06 20.14 4.76
C THR A 17 30.94 19.40 5.48
N ALA A 18 29.73 19.39 4.93
CA ALA A 18 28.75 18.41 5.35
C ALA A 18 29.50 17.07 5.29
N PRO A 19 29.66 16.34 6.41
CA PRO A 19 30.33 15.06 6.36
C PRO A 19 29.63 14.27 5.27
N ALA A 20 30.39 13.82 4.27
CA ALA A 20 29.86 12.90 3.29
C ALA A 20 29.17 11.80 4.10
N ALA A 21 27.85 11.72 3.99
CA ALA A 21 27.05 10.69 4.60
C ALA A 21 27.76 9.36 4.28
N PHE A 22 28.37 8.74 5.29
CA PHE A 22 28.99 7.43 5.12
C PHE A 22 27.85 6.44 4.99
N ALA A 23 27.43 6.27 3.74
CA ALA A 23 26.26 5.54 3.33
C ALA A 23 26.39 4.04 3.69
N LEU A 24 25.34 3.40 4.25
CA LEU A 24 25.31 1.97 4.57
C LEU A 24 25.27 1.08 3.31
N THR A 25 26.41 1.05 2.60
CA THR A 25 26.59 0.33 1.34
C THR A 25 26.50 -1.20 1.50
N PRO A 26 26.30 -1.96 0.40
CA PRO A 26 26.45 -3.42 0.40
C PRO A 26 27.70 -3.93 1.11
N ALA A 27 28.85 -3.28 0.89
CA ALA A 27 30.12 -3.67 1.53
C ALA A 27 30.09 -3.46 3.05
N GLN A 28 29.45 -2.39 3.53
CA GLN A 28 29.32 -2.13 4.96
C GLN A 28 28.30 -3.02 5.66
N VAL A 29 27.28 -3.48 4.92
CA VAL A 29 26.35 -4.55 5.33
C VAL A 29 27.13 -5.88 5.42
N ALA A 30 27.92 -6.22 4.41
CA ALA A 30 28.73 -7.44 4.37
C ALA A 30 29.77 -7.50 5.50
N ALA A 31 30.36 -6.36 5.89
CA ALA A 31 31.33 -6.28 6.98
C ALA A 31 30.74 -6.56 8.38
N GLY A 32 29.42 -6.40 8.54
CA GLY A 32 28.71 -6.67 9.80
C GLY A 32 29.15 -5.83 11.01
N PRO A 33 28.61 -6.13 12.21
CA PRO A 33 27.41 -6.94 12.41
C PRO A 33 26.17 -6.22 11.82
N THR A 34 25.28 -6.98 11.18
CA THR A 34 24.02 -6.46 10.61
C THR A 34 22.83 -7.26 11.10
N THR A 35 21.76 -6.55 11.44
CA THR A 35 20.46 -7.13 11.77
C THR A 35 19.61 -7.17 10.50
N TYR A 36 18.99 -8.32 10.23
CA TYR A 36 18.08 -8.48 9.10
C TYR A 36 16.66 -8.62 9.64
N VAL A 37 15.74 -7.87 9.04
CA VAL A 37 14.31 -7.97 9.30
C VAL A 37 13.61 -8.16 7.97
N TRP A 38 12.61 -9.03 7.91
CA TRP A 38 11.79 -9.18 6.72
C TRP A 38 10.32 -8.92 7.02
N LEU A 39 9.80 -7.83 6.48
CA LEU A 39 8.40 -7.44 6.50
C LEU A 39 7.68 -7.93 5.24
N SER A 40 6.44 -8.35 5.40
CA SER A 40 5.57 -8.76 4.30
C SER A 40 4.18 -8.12 4.39
N GLY A 41 3.50 -7.99 3.26
CA GLY A 41 2.18 -7.35 3.17
C GLY A 41 2.24 -5.83 2.94
N ALA A 42 1.17 -5.11 3.30
CA ALA A 42 0.97 -3.67 3.08
C ALA A 42 1.04 -3.22 1.60
N SER A 43 0.24 -3.85 0.74
CA SER A 43 0.19 -3.50 -0.70
C SER A 43 -0.49 -2.17 -1.02
N ALA A 44 -1.15 -1.54 -0.05
CA ALA A 44 -1.82 -0.25 -0.17
C ALA A 44 -1.23 0.88 0.68
N PRO A 45 -0.53 0.63 1.80
CA PRO A 45 0.20 1.66 2.54
C PRO A 45 1.72 1.46 2.43
N THR A 46 2.24 0.95 1.30
CA THR A 46 3.66 0.60 1.15
C THR A 46 4.56 1.80 1.44
N ASN A 47 4.18 2.99 0.95
CA ASN A 47 4.94 4.22 1.17
C ASN A 47 4.91 4.67 2.65
N ALA A 48 3.81 4.42 3.37
CA ALA A 48 3.70 4.74 4.79
C ALA A 48 4.64 3.87 5.63
N VAL A 49 4.60 2.54 5.44
CA VAL A 49 5.53 1.62 6.11
C VAL A 49 6.98 1.99 5.83
N PHE A 50 7.31 2.30 4.58
CA PHE A 50 8.64 2.78 4.21
C PHE A 50 9.05 4.04 4.98
N ARG A 51 8.22 5.09 4.99
CA ARG A 51 8.56 6.35 5.68
C ARG A 51 8.70 6.17 7.18
N SER A 52 7.89 5.30 7.78
CA SER A 52 7.99 4.96 9.19
C SER A 52 9.26 4.18 9.51
N VAL A 53 9.75 3.32 8.62
CA VAL A 53 11.09 2.72 8.78
C VAL A 53 12.17 3.81 8.68
N MET A 54 12.08 4.70 7.69
CA MET A 54 13.06 5.78 7.51
C MET A 54 13.07 6.78 8.65
N SER A 55 11.93 7.05 9.28
CA SER A 55 11.85 7.95 10.45
C SER A 55 12.55 7.37 11.68
N LEU A 56 12.90 6.08 11.68
CA LEU A 56 13.66 5.42 12.74
C LEU A 56 15.18 5.40 12.48
N CYS A 57 15.64 5.86 11.32
CA CYS A 57 17.06 5.92 10.98
C CYS A 57 17.77 7.14 11.59
N ASN A 58 19.06 7.03 11.83
CA ASN A 58 19.92 8.16 12.22
C ASN A 58 19.92 9.26 11.15
N GLY A 59 20.03 10.51 11.59
CA GLY A 59 20.08 11.68 10.71
C GLY A 59 18.81 11.96 9.89
N LEU A 60 17.74 11.17 10.08
CA LEU A 60 16.43 11.33 9.45
C LEU A 60 15.37 11.71 10.49
N ALA A 61 14.31 12.39 10.05
CA ALA A 61 13.17 12.81 10.89
C ALA A 61 13.55 13.56 12.19
N GLY A 62 14.67 14.29 12.18
CA GLY A 62 15.19 15.02 13.35
C GLY A 62 16.00 14.17 14.32
N ASN A 63 16.20 12.88 14.03
CA ASN A 63 17.06 12.01 14.82
C ASN A 63 18.53 12.46 14.74
N GLY A 64 19.24 12.32 15.86
CA GLY A 64 20.70 12.52 15.89
C GLY A 64 21.46 11.49 15.05
N GLY A 65 22.76 11.74 14.86
CA GLY A 65 23.65 10.86 14.11
C GLY A 65 23.75 11.20 12.62
N ALA A 66 24.59 10.44 11.91
CA ALA A 66 24.79 10.59 10.47
C ALA A 66 23.67 9.87 9.70
N ASN A 67 23.14 10.53 8.67
CA ASN A 67 22.26 9.88 7.71
C ASN A 67 23.08 8.92 6.86
N ASP A 68 22.81 7.63 6.98
CA ASP A 68 23.43 6.56 6.20
C ASP A 68 22.38 5.71 5.45
N ALA A 69 21.18 6.26 5.25
CA ALA A 69 20.05 5.52 4.73
C ALA A 69 20.14 5.22 3.21
N HIS A 70 19.81 3.99 2.85
CA HIS A 70 19.67 3.50 1.49
C HIS A 70 18.31 2.84 1.26
N MET A 71 17.83 2.97 0.03
CA MET A 71 16.79 2.10 -0.51
C MET A 71 17.29 1.33 -1.74
N TYR A 72 16.78 0.11 -1.89
CA TYR A 72 17.01 -0.80 -2.99
C TYR A 72 15.65 -1.17 -3.57
N LEU A 73 15.38 -0.79 -4.82
CA LEU A 73 14.10 -0.98 -5.47
C LEU A 73 14.25 -2.01 -6.60
N GLU A 74 13.36 -3.00 -6.66
CA GLU A 74 13.34 -4.02 -7.71
C GLU A 74 13.19 -3.40 -9.12
N SER A 75 12.49 -2.27 -9.23
CA SER A 75 12.19 -1.60 -10.51
C SER A 75 12.76 -0.16 -10.56
N SER A 76 12.24 0.66 -11.49
CA SER A 76 12.73 1.99 -11.82
C SER A 76 12.11 3.14 -11.01
N GLY A 77 11.19 2.83 -10.11
CA GLY A 77 10.52 3.79 -9.23
C GLY A 77 11.46 4.68 -8.43
N THR A 78 10.90 5.71 -7.81
CA THR A 78 11.67 6.64 -6.97
C THR A 78 11.49 6.39 -5.49
N GLU A 79 10.37 5.80 -5.09
CA GLU A 79 10.04 5.41 -3.72
C GLU A 79 9.17 4.15 -3.76
N PRO A 80 9.12 3.37 -2.67
CA PRO A 80 8.17 2.27 -2.51
C PRO A 80 6.72 2.71 -2.76
N GLY A 81 5.98 1.93 -3.55
CA GLY A 81 4.61 2.23 -3.99
C GLY A 81 4.50 3.09 -5.26
N LYS A 82 5.61 3.65 -5.78
CA LYS A 82 5.65 4.46 -7.01
C LYS A 82 6.44 3.77 -8.12
N SER A 83 5.89 2.70 -8.68
CA SER A 83 6.55 1.87 -9.72
C SER A 83 7.89 1.26 -9.25
N SER A 84 8.02 0.99 -7.95
CA SER A 84 9.22 0.43 -7.32
C SER A 84 9.42 -1.08 -7.53
N GLY A 85 8.42 -1.77 -8.10
CA GLY A 85 8.31 -3.23 -8.01
C GLY A 85 7.67 -3.68 -6.70
N ASP A 86 7.55 -4.99 -6.52
CA ASP A 86 6.87 -5.63 -5.39
C ASP A 86 7.83 -6.00 -4.26
N ARG A 87 9.14 -5.79 -4.48
CA ARG A 87 10.20 -6.12 -3.54
C ARG A 87 11.13 -4.95 -3.39
N VAL A 88 11.36 -4.56 -2.15
CA VAL A 88 12.22 -3.44 -1.80
C VAL A 88 13.03 -3.80 -0.57
N ALA A 89 14.16 -3.13 -0.39
CA ALA A 89 14.93 -3.22 0.84
C ALA A 89 15.38 -1.83 1.27
N TYR A 90 15.49 -1.62 2.57
CA TYR A 90 15.99 -0.39 3.15
C TYR A 90 17.12 -0.72 4.13
N ALA A 91 18.17 0.09 4.14
CA ALA A 91 19.29 -0.12 5.04
C ALA A 91 19.69 1.20 5.69
N CYS A 92 19.82 1.20 7.02
CA CYS A 92 20.37 2.34 7.76
C CYS A 92 20.87 1.91 9.13
N THR A 93 21.61 2.78 9.81
CA THR A 93 21.81 2.67 11.25
C THR A 93 20.60 3.26 11.97
N MET A 94 20.00 2.46 12.84
CA MET A 94 18.80 2.86 13.59
C MET A 94 19.14 3.85 14.71
N SER A 95 18.24 4.81 14.92
CA SER A 95 18.34 5.82 15.98
C SER A 95 17.76 5.34 17.31
N SER A 96 17.85 6.18 18.35
CA SER A 96 17.19 5.92 19.63
C SER A 96 15.68 5.77 19.52
N ALA A 97 15.04 6.34 18.50
CA ALA A 97 13.61 6.17 18.25
C ALA A 97 13.22 4.72 17.94
N ALA A 98 14.17 3.89 17.47
CA ALA A 98 13.95 2.47 17.20
C ALA A 98 14.09 1.57 18.45
N GLY A 99 14.23 2.15 19.65
CA GLY A 99 14.30 1.42 20.91
C GLY A 99 15.44 0.40 20.96
N ALA A 100 15.11 -0.88 21.07
CA ALA A 100 16.09 -1.98 21.16
C ALA A 100 16.99 -2.15 19.91
N LEU A 101 16.70 -1.42 18.83
CA LEU A 101 17.52 -1.38 17.63
C LEU A 101 18.52 -0.22 17.59
N ALA A 102 18.48 0.70 18.56
CA ALA A 102 19.33 1.88 18.56
C ALA A 102 20.83 1.55 18.34
N GLY A 103 21.45 2.23 17.38
CA GLY A 103 22.85 2.05 16.99
C GLY A 103 23.15 0.81 16.14
N LYS A 104 22.18 -0.05 15.85
CA LYS A 104 22.38 -1.23 15.00
C LYS A 104 22.25 -0.86 13.53
N LYS A 105 23.12 -1.45 12.70
CA LYS A 105 22.94 -1.53 11.24
C LYS A 105 21.80 -2.51 10.96
N VAL A 106 20.74 -2.03 10.33
CA VAL A 106 19.57 -2.85 10.00
C VAL A 106 19.34 -2.85 8.50
N VAL A 107 19.08 -4.03 7.94
CA VAL A 107 18.50 -4.20 6.60
C VAL A 107 17.09 -4.71 6.77
N VAL A 108 16.13 -3.94 6.27
CA VAL A 108 14.71 -4.30 6.23
C VAL A 108 14.38 -4.72 4.81
N TYR A 109 14.12 -6.01 4.59
CA TYR A 109 13.46 -6.48 3.37
C TYR A 109 11.96 -6.25 3.51
N HIS A 110 11.31 -5.71 2.49
CA HIS A 110 9.87 -5.52 2.47
C HIS A 110 9.30 -6.09 1.17
N THR A 111 8.37 -7.02 1.28
CA THR A 111 7.71 -7.71 0.16
C THR A 111 6.21 -7.43 0.17
N VAL A 112 5.71 -6.80 -0.89
CA VAL A 112 4.28 -6.47 -1.05
C VAL A 112 3.58 -7.36 -2.08
N GLU A 113 4.34 -8.21 -2.78
CA GLU A 113 3.83 -9.19 -3.75
C GLU A 113 2.65 -9.97 -3.18
N GLY A 114 1.61 -10.20 -3.99
CA GLY A 114 0.50 -11.09 -3.65
C GLY A 114 -0.49 -10.54 -2.62
N GLY A 115 -0.29 -9.32 -2.11
CA GLY A 115 -1.23 -8.62 -1.24
C GLY A 115 -0.87 -8.65 0.24
N SER A 116 -1.62 -7.87 1.03
CA SER A 116 -1.39 -7.65 2.46
C SER A 116 -1.57 -8.91 3.32
N PHE A 117 -2.33 -9.91 2.87
CA PHE A 117 -2.46 -11.18 3.59
C PHE A 117 -1.13 -11.95 3.70
N ASN A 118 -0.14 -11.60 2.89
CA ASN A 118 1.19 -12.20 2.97
C ASN A 118 1.97 -11.82 4.23
N ALA A 119 1.47 -10.87 5.03
CA ALA A 119 1.93 -10.69 6.42
C ALA A 119 1.74 -11.97 7.27
N TYR A 120 0.73 -12.79 6.98
CA TYR A 120 0.37 -14.00 7.73
C TYR A 120 0.63 -15.29 6.96
N ALA A 121 0.43 -15.27 5.63
CA ALA A 121 0.37 -16.48 4.82
C ALA A 121 1.60 -17.41 4.92
N PRO A 122 2.86 -16.92 4.98
CA PRO A 122 4.01 -17.78 5.22
C PRO A 122 3.92 -18.56 6.54
N HIS A 123 3.42 -17.92 7.59
CA HIS A 123 3.27 -18.50 8.92
C HIS A 123 2.16 -19.55 8.95
N LEU A 124 1.07 -19.31 8.23
CA LEU A 124 0.01 -20.29 8.00
C LEU A 124 0.53 -21.54 7.25
N SER A 125 1.26 -21.34 6.16
CA SER A 125 1.87 -22.44 5.38
C SER A 125 2.85 -23.27 6.21
N MET A 126 3.68 -22.61 7.06
CA MET A 126 4.59 -23.29 7.98
C MET A 126 3.85 -24.00 9.13
N ALA A 127 2.67 -23.53 9.51
CA ALA A 127 1.81 -24.16 10.50
C ALA A 127 0.93 -25.29 9.93
N GLY A 128 0.98 -25.51 8.62
CA GLY A 128 0.22 -26.59 7.96
C GLY A 128 -1.25 -26.24 7.70
N GLU A 129 -1.59 -24.95 7.57
CA GLU A 129 -2.91 -24.53 7.14
C GLU A 129 -3.28 -25.18 5.79
N PRO A 130 -4.45 -25.82 5.68
CA PRO A 130 -4.95 -26.31 4.41
C PRO A 130 -5.06 -25.20 3.36
N ASN A 131 -4.68 -25.51 2.11
CA ASN A 131 -4.77 -24.54 1.00
C ASN A 131 -5.70 -25.02 -0.13
N PRO A 132 -6.96 -25.38 0.15
CA PRO A 132 -7.86 -25.93 -0.87
C PRO A 132 -8.16 -24.95 -2.00
N ASN A 133 -8.09 -23.64 -1.70
CA ASN A 133 -8.40 -22.57 -2.65
C ASN A 133 -7.17 -21.95 -3.32
N GLY A 134 -5.95 -22.39 -2.97
CA GLY A 134 -4.71 -21.88 -3.54
C GLY A 134 -4.32 -20.45 -3.09
N TYR A 135 -4.91 -19.93 -2.00
CA TYR A 135 -4.66 -18.58 -1.49
C TYR A 135 -3.40 -18.44 -0.63
N LEU A 136 -2.87 -19.54 -0.09
CA LEU A 136 -1.57 -19.50 0.59
C LEU A 136 -0.45 -19.64 -0.44
N PRO A 137 0.34 -18.59 -0.71
CA PRO A 137 1.46 -18.74 -1.60
C PRO A 137 2.50 -19.66 -0.92
N GLY A 138 2.78 -20.81 -1.54
CA GLY A 138 3.80 -21.73 -1.07
C GLY A 138 5.22 -21.15 -1.12
N ASN A 139 5.40 -19.96 -1.69
CA ASN A 139 6.65 -19.21 -1.69
C ASN A 139 6.41 -17.70 -1.76
N LEU A 140 7.38 -16.93 -1.27
CA LEU A 140 7.51 -15.50 -1.54
C LEU A 140 8.94 -15.23 -1.98
N LYS A 141 9.14 -14.19 -2.80
CA LYS A 141 10.50 -13.71 -3.09
C LYS A 141 10.78 -12.40 -2.37
N ARG A 142 12.06 -12.08 -2.23
CA ARG A 142 12.53 -10.77 -1.79
C ARG A 142 13.77 -10.39 -2.59
N ILE A 143 14.18 -9.13 -2.51
CA ILE A 143 15.52 -8.74 -2.96
C ILE A 143 16.53 -9.68 -2.29
N ASN A 144 17.51 -10.14 -3.08
CA ASN A 144 18.58 -11.00 -2.60
C ASN A 144 19.41 -10.31 -1.50
N ASP A 145 20.34 -11.00 -0.87
CA ASP A 145 21.13 -10.40 0.22
C ASP A 145 21.79 -9.09 -0.23
N VAL A 146 21.43 -7.99 0.43
CA VAL A 146 21.97 -6.65 0.13
C VAL A 146 23.50 -6.65 0.20
N ALA A 147 24.11 -7.48 1.05
CA ALA A 147 25.56 -7.66 1.13
C ALA A 147 26.20 -8.07 -0.21
N LEU A 148 25.45 -8.73 -1.09
CA LEU A 148 25.94 -9.29 -2.36
C LEU A 148 25.65 -8.38 -3.56
N LEU A 149 24.87 -7.30 -3.38
CA LEU A 149 24.43 -6.45 -4.49
C LEU A 149 25.50 -5.47 -4.99
N GLY A 150 26.64 -5.37 -4.32
CA GLY A 150 27.78 -4.54 -4.74
C GLY A 150 28.64 -5.15 -5.85
N GLY A 151 28.42 -6.43 -6.21
CA GLY A 151 29.20 -7.11 -7.24
C GLY A 151 28.90 -6.61 -8.65
N GLY A 152 29.85 -6.78 -9.58
CA GLY A 152 29.69 -6.40 -10.99
C GLY A 152 28.40 -6.96 -11.62
N GLY A 153 27.65 -6.11 -12.32
CA GLY A 153 26.37 -6.48 -12.95
C GLY A 153 25.16 -6.55 -12.00
N LYS A 154 25.33 -6.24 -10.71
CA LYS A 154 24.24 -6.11 -9.73
C LYS A 154 23.82 -4.65 -9.57
N CYS A 155 22.63 -4.42 -9.00
CA CYS A 155 22.02 -3.09 -8.95
C CYS A 155 22.80 -2.05 -8.12
N ALA A 156 23.68 -2.50 -7.21
CA ALA A 156 24.51 -1.63 -6.40
C ALA A 156 26.00 -1.73 -6.76
N ALA A 157 26.33 -2.15 -7.99
CA ALA A 157 27.69 -2.18 -8.53
C ALA A 157 28.30 -0.78 -8.79
N GLY A 158 27.54 0.30 -8.55
CA GLY A 158 27.94 1.68 -8.83
C GLY A 158 27.48 2.68 -7.77
N ALA A 159 27.59 3.97 -8.10
CA ALA A 159 27.11 5.03 -7.23
C ALA A 159 25.58 5.00 -7.13
N ALA A 160 25.05 5.18 -5.93
CA ALA A 160 23.63 5.35 -5.72
C ALA A 160 23.15 6.67 -6.36
N GLY A 161 21.94 6.67 -6.90
CA GLY A 161 21.23 7.93 -7.15
C GLY A 161 20.82 8.58 -5.82
N SER A 162 20.52 9.88 -5.84
CA SER A 162 19.93 10.56 -4.68
C SER A 162 18.43 10.76 -4.89
N THR A 163 17.64 10.53 -3.84
CA THR A 163 16.20 10.81 -3.81
C THR A 163 15.84 11.54 -2.54
N ASN A 164 15.03 12.60 -2.66
CA ASN A 164 14.50 13.30 -1.51
C ASN A 164 13.24 12.60 -0.99
N VAL A 165 13.27 12.25 0.28
CA VAL A 165 12.15 11.65 1.01
C VAL A 165 11.68 12.62 2.08
N THR A 166 10.44 13.07 1.97
CA THR A 166 9.82 13.94 2.97
C THR A 166 9.35 13.14 4.19
N LEU A 167 9.92 13.41 5.36
CA LEU A 167 9.50 12.82 6.64
C LEU A 167 9.06 13.97 7.54
N ASN A 168 7.83 13.90 8.05
CA ASN A 168 7.25 14.92 8.95
C ASN A 168 7.41 16.36 8.40
N GLY A 169 7.16 16.53 7.10
CA GLY A 169 7.26 17.82 6.39
C GLY A 169 8.69 18.25 6.00
N VAL A 170 9.73 17.51 6.41
CA VAL A 170 11.14 17.84 6.12
C VAL A 170 11.70 16.88 5.05
N SER A 171 12.35 17.44 4.03
CA SER A 171 12.96 16.65 2.94
C SER A 171 14.37 16.17 3.32
N TYR A 172 14.61 14.87 3.22
CA TYR A 172 15.92 14.26 3.45
C TYR A 172 16.45 13.58 2.19
N PRO A 173 17.68 13.88 1.74
CA PRO A 173 18.29 13.13 0.66
C PRO A 173 18.72 11.74 1.16
N ILE A 174 18.30 10.69 0.47
CA ILE A 174 18.74 9.33 0.73
C ILE A 174 19.23 8.66 -0.55
N ALA A 175 20.12 7.68 -0.38
CA ALA A 175 20.70 6.96 -1.49
C ALA A 175 19.70 5.92 -2.04
N ARG A 176 19.60 5.83 -3.37
CA ARG A 176 18.67 4.94 -4.09
C ARG A 176 19.39 4.10 -5.13
N TYR A 177 19.16 2.79 -5.08
CA TYR A 177 19.49 1.84 -6.12
C TYR A 177 18.20 1.32 -6.77
N ASN A 178 18.16 1.34 -8.10
CA ASN A 178 17.01 0.87 -8.89
C ASN A 178 17.38 -0.41 -9.64
N ASN A 179 16.36 -1.10 -10.17
CA ASN A 179 16.52 -2.33 -10.95
C ASN A 179 17.23 -3.44 -10.17
N CYS A 180 16.98 -3.54 -8.86
CA CYS A 180 17.43 -4.64 -8.01
C CYS A 180 16.59 -5.91 -8.23
N SER A 181 16.55 -6.38 -9.47
CA SER A 181 15.78 -7.56 -9.89
C SER A 181 16.42 -8.90 -9.49
N ASP A 182 17.61 -8.87 -8.90
CA ASP A 182 18.22 -10.02 -8.23
C ASP A 182 17.39 -10.37 -6.98
N THR A 183 16.59 -11.42 -7.11
CA THR A 183 15.63 -11.84 -6.09
C THR A 183 15.86 -13.30 -5.71
N VAL A 184 15.58 -13.61 -4.45
CA VAL A 184 15.63 -14.97 -3.92
C VAL A 184 14.22 -15.44 -3.59
N THR A 185 13.86 -16.64 -4.05
CA THR A 185 12.59 -17.29 -3.72
C THR A 185 12.74 -18.10 -2.43
N LYS A 186 11.82 -17.93 -1.49
CA LYS A 186 11.76 -18.64 -0.21
C LYS A 186 10.47 -19.44 -0.16
N THR A 187 10.56 -20.71 0.20
CA THR A 187 9.44 -21.67 0.12
C THR A 187 8.94 -22.02 1.52
N PHE A 188 7.64 -21.95 1.73
CA PHE A 188 6.99 -22.16 3.03
C PHE A 188 6.09 -23.39 2.98
N THR A 189 6.42 -24.38 3.80
CA THR A 189 5.63 -25.59 4.01
C THR A 189 5.76 -26.00 5.47
N ALA A 190 4.96 -26.96 5.93
CA ALA A 190 5.10 -27.52 7.28
C ALA A 190 6.51 -28.06 7.58
N SER A 191 7.27 -28.47 6.55
CA SER A 191 8.63 -29.01 6.68
C SER A 191 9.75 -28.02 6.33
N LEU A 192 9.44 -26.87 5.72
CA LEU A 192 10.45 -25.93 5.23
C LEU A 192 10.07 -24.49 5.57
N LYS A 193 10.95 -23.82 6.32
CA LYS A 193 10.76 -22.44 6.79
C LYS A 193 11.52 -21.47 5.91
N GLY A 194 11.11 -21.37 4.65
CA GLY A 194 11.74 -20.52 3.63
C GLY A 194 12.97 -21.15 2.98
N ASP A 195 13.90 -21.63 3.81
CA ASP A 195 15.09 -22.38 3.42
C ASP A 195 15.58 -23.30 4.57
N ALA A 196 16.68 -24.03 4.35
CA ALA A 196 17.25 -24.96 5.31
C ALA A 196 17.77 -24.30 6.61
N ALA A 197 18.10 -23.00 6.57
CA ALA A 197 18.54 -22.29 7.76
C ALA A 197 17.37 -21.91 8.66
N GLY A 198 16.17 -21.70 8.10
CA GLY A 198 14.94 -21.45 8.85
C GLY A 198 15.07 -20.29 9.84
N ARG A 199 15.78 -19.22 9.46
CA ARG A 199 16.06 -18.06 10.32
C ARG A 199 15.02 -16.96 10.14
N PRO A 200 14.46 -16.40 11.22
CA PRO A 200 13.59 -15.23 11.12
C PRO A 200 14.32 -14.04 10.48
N GLY A 201 13.60 -13.26 9.69
CA GLY A 201 14.09 -12.07 8.99
C GLY A 201 15.01 -12.33 7.80
N GLN A 202 15.41 -13.59 7.58
CA GLN A 202 16.28 -13.99 6.47
C GLN A 202 15.65 -15.08 5.60
N SER A 203 15.17 -16.14 6.23
CA SER A 203 14.55 -17.30 5.58
C SER A 203 13.06 -17.11 5.42
N TYR A 204 12.38 -16.52 6.41
CA TYR A 204 10.94 -16.22 6.40
C TYR A 204 10.68 -14.83 7.01
N PRO A 205 9.53 -14.18 6.70
CA PRO A 205 9.17 -12.88 7.27
C PRO A 205 9.05 -12.91 8.80
N ASP A 206 9.42 -11.84 9.48
CA ASP A 206 9.15 -11.68 10.91
C ASP A 206 7.70 -11.27 11.20
N GLY A 207 6.93 -10.97 10.15
CA GLY A 207 5.59 -10.43 10.20
C GLY A 207 5.42 -9.32 9.18
N GLY A 208 4.62 -8.31 9.52
CA GLY A 208 4.45 -7.12 8.69
C GLY A 208 3.13 -6.41 8.91
N PHE A 209 2.55 -5.90 7.83
CA PHE A 209 1.40 -5.01 7.89
C PHE A 209 0.31 -5.48 6.94
N SER A 210 -0.94 -5.32 7.34
CA SER A 210 -2.10 -5.69 6.55
C SER A 210 -3.06 -4.51 6.40
N ASP A 211 -3.76 -4.44 5.27
CA ASP A 211 -4.72 -3.36 5.03
C ASP A 211 -6.01 -3.55 5.86
N THR A 212 -6.21 -4.76 6.41
CA THR A 212 -7.33 -5.16 7.27
C THR A 212 -6.84 -6.19 8.30
N GLU A 213 -7.59 -6.39 9.37
CA GLU A 213 -7.30 -7.32 10.45
C GLU A 213 -7.27 -8.78 9.98
N TYR A 214 -6.54 -9.63 10.71
CA TYR A 214 -6.44 -11.05 10.42
C TYR A 214 -7.81 -11.73 10.37
N LEU A 215 -8.73 -11.36 11.26
CA LEU A 215 -10.07 -11.96 11.32
C LEU A 215 -10.84 -11.76 10.00
N ILE A 216 -10.74 -10.57 9.39
CA ILE A 216 -11.36 -10.29 8.09
C ILE A 216 -10.78 -11.20 7.01
N ASN A 217 -9.46 -11.30 6.96
CA ASN A 217 -8.78 -12.16 5.97
C ASN A 217 -9.10 -13.64 6.19
N LYS A 218 -9.12 -14.08 7.46
CA LYS A 218 -9.46 -15.45 7.87
C LYS A 218 -10.83 -15.86 7.32
N GLN A 219 -11.84 -15.01 7.50
CA GLN A 219 -13.20 -15.28 7.05
C GLN A 219 -13.36 -15.15 5.53
N ASN A 220 -12.66 -14.21 4.89
CA ASN A 220 -12.72 -14.05 3.43
C ASN A 220 -12.04 -15.18 2.65
N LEU A 221 -11.02 -15.81 3.25
CA LEU A 221 -10.16 -16.79 2.60
C LEU A 221 -10.35 -18.22 3.14
N ASP A 222 -11.32 -18.42 4.03
CA ASP A 222 -11.64 -19.69 4.69
C ASP A 222 -10.45 -20.33 5.42
N ILE A 223 -9.71 -19.52 6.17
CA ILE A 223 -8.55 -19.96 6.94
C ILE A 223 -9.02 -20.60 8.26
N ALA A 224 -8.51 -21.79 8.59
CA ALA A 224 -8.88 -22.55 9.78
C ALA A 224 -8.11 -22.13 11.03
N LEU A 225 -6.80 -21.85 10.93
CA LEU A 225 -5.96 -21.52 12.08
C LEU A 225 -6.28 -20.16 12.71
N ASN A 226 -6.14 -20.09 14.04
CA ASN A 226 -6.34 -18.87 14.82
C ASN A 226 -5.04 -18.07 14.93
N LEU A 227 -5.16 -16.75 15.00
CA LEU A 227 -4.02 -15.84 15.10
C LEU A 227 -3.06 -16.18 16.26
N SER A 228 -3.59 -16.57 17.42
CA SER A 228 -2.81 -16.92 18.62
C SER A 228 -1.84 -18.08 18.41
N SER A 229 -2.02 -18.88 17.36
CA SER A 229 -1.08 -19.95 16.98
C SER A 229 0.09 -19.46 16.12
N LEU A 230 -0.03 -18.26 15.53
CA LEU A 230 0.88 -17.68 14.56
C LEU A 230 1.67 -16.50 15.13
N GLY A 231 1.07 -15.74 16.05
CA GLY A 231 1.67 -14.52 16.60
C GLY A 231 0.62 -13.58 17.18
N GLU A 232 0.95 -12.29 17.15
CA GLU A 232 0.12 -11.22 17.71
C GLU A 232 -0.17 -10.16 16.65
N GLU A 233 -1.37 -9.61 16.69
CA GLU A 233 -1.80 -8.49 15.85
C GLU A 233 -2.20 -7.33 16.73
N VAL A 234 -1.79 -6.13 16.33
CA VAL A 234 -2.20 -4.88 16.95
C VAL A 234 -2.84 -3.96 15.90
N ALA A 235 -3.91 -3.28 16.29
CA ALA A 235 -4.46 -2.21 15.49
C ALA A 235 -3.46 -1.05 15.46
N THR A 236 -3.08 -0.59 14.26
CA THR A 236 -2.18 0.57 14.15
C THR A 236 -2.94 1.88 14.38
N ASN A 237 -4.27 1.84 14.35
CA ASN A 237 -5.15 3.01 14.44
C ASN A 237 -4.87 4.05 13.33
N VAL A 238 -4.25 3.63 12.23
CA VAL A 238 -4.02 4.44 11.03
C VAL A 238 -5.02 4.01 9.96
N GLY A 239 -5.81 4.97 9.49
CA GLY A 239 -6.77 4.79 8.41
C GLY A 239 -6.12 4.86 7.04
N GLN A 240 -6.50 3.94 6.16
CA GLN A 240 -6.25 3.97 4.73
C GLN A 240 -7.58 4.17 4.00
N ALA A 241 -7.69 5.28 3.27
CA ALA A 241 -8.81 5.52 2.37
C ALA A 241 -8.65 4.75 1.04
N PHE A 242 -9.78 4.31 0.49
CA PHE A 242 -9.90 3.61 -0.79
C PHE A 242 -10.90 4.32 -1.69
N GLY A 243 -10.77 4.16 -3.00
CA GLY A 243 -11.70 4.74 -3.96
C GLY A 243 -12.02 3.78 -5.10
N VAL A 244 -13.17 3.99 -5.74
CA VAL A 244 -13.48 3.33 -7.02
C VAL A 244 -12.84 4.14 -8.13
N ALA A 245 -11.87 3.52 -8.81
CA ALA A 245 -11.25 4.02 -10.02
C ALA A 245 -11.98 3.46 -11.23
N VAL A 246 -12.23 4.30 -12.23
CA VAL A 246 -12.94 3.94 -13.46
C VAL A 246 -12.14 4.35 -14.70
N SER A 247 -12.35 3.65 -15.81
CA SER A 247 -11.87 4.06 -17.14
C SER A 247 -12.50 5.40 -17.55
N TYR A 248 -11.82 6.19 -18.39
CA TYR A 248 -12.37 7.45 -18.88
C TYR A 248 -13.69 7.31 -19.66
N PRO A 249 -13.90 6.25 -20.49
CA PRO A 249 -15.20 6.02 -21.10
C PRO A 249 -16.32 5.86 -20.06
N LEU A 250 -16.09 5.12 -18.98
CA LEU A 250 -17.08 4.97 -17.91
C LEU A 250 -17.25 6.27 -17.13
N TYR A 251 -16.17 7.00 -16.84
CA TYR A 251 -16.23 8.29 -16.17
C TYR A 251 -17.13 9.27 -16.95
N LEU A 252 -16.89 9.43 -18.26
CA LEU A 252 -17.70 10.30 -19.11
C LEU A 252 -19.17 9.86 -19.16
N GLN A 253 -19.43 8.55 -19.22
CA GLN A 253 -20.80 8.06 -19.18
C GLN A 253 -21.50 8.41 -17.86
N LEU A 254 -20.80 8.32 -16.73
CA LEU A 254 -21.35 8.74 -15.44
C LEU A 254 -21.55 10.27 -15.38
N GLN A 255 -20.71 11.07 -16.03
CA GLN A 255 -20.95 12.52 -16.17
C GLN A 255 -22.25 12.79 -16.93
N LYS A 256 -22.45 12.15 -18.08
CA LYS A 256 -23.69 12.26 -18.86
C LYS A 256 -24.92 11.88 -18.04
N ASN A 257 -24.83 10.81 -17.27
CA ASN A 257 -25.93 10.39 -16.39
C ASN A 257 -26.25 11.45 -15.33
N ASP A 258 -25.23 12.01 -14.67
CA ASP A 258 -25.43 13.01 -13.62
C ASP A 258 -25.86 14.38 -14.18
N VAL A 259 -25.43 14.74 -15.40
CA VAL A 259 -25.93 15.93 -16.12
C VAL A 259 -27.40 15.75 -16.47
N ALA A 260 -27.79 14.60 -17.03
CA ALA A 260 -29.19 14.29 -17.33
C ALA A 260 -30.08 14.26 -16.07
N ALA A 261 -29.51 13.89 -14.93
CA ALA A 261 -30.19 13.91 -13.63
C ALA A 261 -30.19 15.28 -12.94
N GLY A 262 -29.56 16.31 -13.53
CA GLY A 262 -29.46 17.66 -12.96
C GLY A 262 -28.54 17.76 -11.72
N ILE A 263 -27.65 16.79 -11.52
CA ILE A 263 -26.68 16.74 -10.43
C ILE A 263 -25.40 17.51 -10.80
N LEU A 264 -24.97 17.39 -12.05
CA LEU A 264 -23.84 18.13 -12.61
C LEU A 264 -24.30 19.23 -13.57
N ALA A 265 -23.46 20.26 -13.73
CA ALA A 265 -23.70 21.31 -14.72
C ALA A 265 -23.63 20.75 -16.15
N ALA A 266 -24.42 21.31 -17.06
CA ALA A 266 -24.50 20.87 -18.46
C ALA A 266 -23.19 20.97 -19.25
N THR A 267 -22.14 21.59 -18.71
CA THR A 267 -20.80 21.67 -19.30
C THR A 267 -19.88 20.52 -18.86
N CYS A 268 -20.36 19.64 -17.97
CA CYS A 268 -19.54 18.58 -17.41
C CYS A 268 -19.40 17.35 -18.30
N ASP A 269 -20.25 17.18 -19.33
CA ASP A 269 -20.20 16.07 -20.28
C ASP A 269 -19.70 16.45 -21.68
N ASP A 270 -19.18 17.66 -21.86
CA ASP A 270 -18.55 18.17 -23.10
C ASP A 270 -17.19 17.52 -23.44
N GLY A 271 -16.75 16.55 -22.64
CA GLY A 271 -15.49 15.82 -22.84
C GLY A 271 -15.57 14.69 -23.87
N SER A 272 -14.46 13.95 -24.01
CA SER A 272 -14.39 12.75 -24.86
C SER A 272 -14.02 11.50 -24.05
N PRO A 273 -14.26 10.28 -24.58
CA PRO A 273 -13.88 9.04 -23.89
C PRO A 273 -12.37 8.90 -23.60
N THR A 274 -11.52 9.73 -24.20
CA THR A 274 -10.07 9.78 -23.95
C THR A 274 -9.63 11.02 -23.18
N ALA A 275 -10.52 12.00 -23.00
CA ALA A 275 -10.28 13.24 -22.28
C ALA A 275 -11.60 13.78 -21.69
N PRO A 276 -12.15 13.14 -20.64
CA PRO A 276 -13.35 13.63 -19.95
C PRO A 276 -13.04 14.90 -19.14
N ASN A 277 -14.08 15.57 -18.66
CA ASN A 277 -13.90 16.75 -17.81
C ASN A 277 -13.51 16.32 -16.38
N LEU A 278 -12.21 16.37 -16.07
CA LEU A 278 -11.66 15.92 -14.78
C LEU A 278 -11.66 17.00 -13.69
N THR A 279 -12.35 18.12 -13.88
CA THR A 279 -12.44 19.14 -12.82
C THR A 279 -13.21 18.60 -11.62
N PRO A 280 -12.86 19.03 -10.38
CA PRO A 280 -13.59 18.59 -9.18
C PRO A 280 -15.10 18.84 -9.24
N ALA A 281 -15.50 19.97 -9.85
CA ALA A 281 -16.91 20.32 -10.04
C ALA A 281 -17.67 19.34 -10.94
N CYS A 282 -16.99 18.72 -11.90
CA CYS A 282 -17.57 17.78 -12.86
C CYS A 282 -17.34 16.31 -12.50
N GLN A 283 -16.83 16.02 -11.30
CA GLN A 283 -16.65 14.64 -10.88
C GLN A 283 -18.00 13.94 -10.69
N PRO A 284 -18.27 12.84 -11.42
CA PRO A 284 -19.54 12.14 -11.37
C PRO A 284 -19.62 11.19 -10.18
N SER A 285 -20.84 10.74 -9.88
CA SER A 285 -21.15 9.78 -8.83
C SER A 285 -21.37 8.37 -9.39
N LEU A 286 -20.87 7.38 -8.66
CA LEU A 286 -21.20 5.98 -8.89
C LEU A 286 -22.05 5.45 -7.72
N PRO A 287 -23.33 5.13 -7.94
CA PRO A 287 -24.13 4.43 -6.95
C PRO A 287 -23.48 3.09 -6.56
N ALA A 288 -23.35 2.83 -5.27
CA ALA A 288 -22.69 1.61 -4.76
C ALA A 288 -23.33 0.33 -5.31
N GLN A 289 -24.64 0.33 -5.55
CA GLN A 289 -25.39 -0.79 -6.11
C GLN A 289 -24.87 -1.21 -7.49
N ARG A 290 -24.39 -0.27 -8.32
CA ARG A 290 -23.82 -0.60 -9.64
C ARG A 290 -22.48 -1.33 -9.52
N TYR A 291 -21.65 -0.94 -8.53
CA TYR A 291 -20.43 -1.68 -8.23
C TYR A 291 -20.77 -3.06 -7.64
N THR A 292 -21.69 -3.13 -6.68
CA THR A 292 -22.16 -4.39 -6.09
C THR A 292 -22.65 -5.37 -7.15
N ALA A 293 -23.43 -4.91 -8.14
CA ALA A 293 -23.98 -5.76 -9.19
C ALA A 293 -22.90 -6.47 -10.03
N ILE A 294 -21.82 -5.78 -10.39
CA ILE A 294 -20.72 -6.41 -11.14
C ILE A 294 -19.76 -7.19 -10.23
N ALA A 295 -19.61 -6.76 -8.97
CA ALA A 295 -18.72 -7.40 -8.01
C ALA A 295 -19.30 -8.68 -7.39
N ASN A 296 -20.62 -8.88 -7.43
CA ASN A 296 -21.30 -10.04 -6.91
C ASN A 296 -21.35 -11.18 -7.94
N ARG A 297 -20.89 -12.36 -7.56
CA ARG A 297 -20.88 -13.59 -8.38
C ARG A 297 -22.25 -13.90 -8.96
N ASP A 298 -23.31 -13.70 -8.18
CA ASP A 298 -24.64 -14.15 -8.59
C ASP A 298 -25.34 -13.17 -9.55
N SER A 299 -24.84 -11.94 -9.68
CA SER A 299 -25.38 -10.92 -10.60
C SER A 299 -24.46 -10.54 -11.76
N VAL A 300 -23.15 -10.83 -11.67
CA VAL A 300 -22.17 -10.47 -12.71
C VAL A 300 -22.53 -10.99 -14.10
N GLY A 301 -23.17 -12.17 -14.17
CA GLY A 301 -23.56 -12.80 -15.42
C GLY A 301 -24.56 -11.98 -16.26
N GLY A 302 -25.32 -11.08 -15.63
CA GLY A 302 -26.29 -10.19 -16.29
C GLY A 302 -25.78 -8.77 -16.54
N VAL A 303 -24.50 -8.48 -16.26
CA VAL A 303 -23.95 -7.13 -16.38
C VAL A 303 -23.48 -6.83 -17.81
N ASP A 304 -23.83 -5.65 -18.29
CA ASP A 304 -23.29 -5.02 -19.49
C ASP A 304 -23.25 -3.48 -19.33
N GLY A 305 -22.88 -2.76 -20.39
CA GLY A 305 -22.80 -1.29 -20.37
C GLY A 305 -24.11 -0.57 -20.01
N SER A 306 -25.28 -1.20 -20.19
CA SER A 306 -26.58 -0.58 -19.87
C SER A 306 -26.75 -0.31 -18.37
N LEU A 307 -26.16 -1.14 -17.51
CA LEU A 307 -26.13 -0.93 -16.05
C LEU A 307 -25.55 0.45 -15.68
N PHE A 308 -24.65 0.97 -16.52
CA PHE A 308 -23.97 2.24 -16.34
C PHE A 308 -24.52 3.36 -17.24
N GLY A 309 -25.62 3.12 -17.96
CA GLY A 309 -26.22 4.09 -18.89
C GLY A 309 -25.58 4.12 -20.28
N GLY A 310 -24.67 3.18 -20.58
CA GLY A 310 -24.11 3.00 -21.92
C GLY A 310 -24.96 2.09 -22.81
N PRO A 311 -24.50 1.78 -24.03
CA PRO A 311 -25.22 0.87 -24.94
C PRO A 311 -25.28 -0.56 -24.37
N ALA A 312 -26.45 -1.21 -24.50
CA ALA A 312 -26.62 -2.62 -24.16
C ALA A 312 -25.66 -3.51 -24.98
N GLY A 313 -25.15 -4.57 -24.37
CA GLY A 313 -24.14 -5.46 -24.93
C GLY A 313 -22.70 -4.93 -24.88
N SER A 314 -22.48 -3.69 -24.42
CA SER A 314 -21.10 -3.17 -24.27
C SER A 314 -20.36 -3.87 -23.14
N ILE A 315 -19.06 -4.08 -23.33
CA ILE A 315 -18.19 -4.73 -22.36
C ILE A 315 -17.96 -3.82 -21.14
N VAL A 316 -18.12 -4.41 -19.95
CA VAL A 316 -17.71 -3.85 -18.67
C VAL A 316 -16.67 -4.75 -18.02
N ASN A 317 -15.52 -4.17 -17.68
CA ASN A 317 -14.43 -4.88 -17.03
C ASN A 317 -14.45 -4.60 -15.52
N LEU A 318 -14.70 -5.62 -14.70
CA LEU A 318 -14.37 -5.60 -13.28
C LEU A 318 -12.89 -5.94 -13.11
N VAL A 319 -12.10 -4.92 -12.80
CA VAL A 319 -10.67 -5.05 -12.55
C VAL A 319 -10.45 -5.11 -11.04
N ARG A 320 -10.44 -6.33 -10.52
CA ARG A 320 -10.33 -6.58 -9.08
C ARG A 320 -8.91 -6.97 -8.68
N ARG A 321 -8.59 -6.93 -7.39
CA ARG A 321 -7.34 -7.49 -6.87
C ARG A 321 -7.53 -8.99 -6.58
N VAL A 322 -6.42 -9.73 -6.54
CA VAL A 322 -6.40 -11.11 -6.04
C VAL A 322 -7.02 -11.20 -4.65
N PRO A 323 -7.65 -12.33 -4.27
CA PRO A 323 -8.40 -12.44 -3.02
C PRO A 323 -7.54 -12.22 -1.76
N THR A 324 -6.23 -12.49 -1.82
CA THR A 324 -5.25 -12.23 -0.74
C THR A 324 -4.90 -10.74 -0.56
N SER A 325 -5.47 -9.84 -1.36
CA SER A 325 -5.27 -8.40 -1.23
C SER A 325 -6.23 -7.81 -0.18
N GLY A 326 -5.70 -7.07 0.78
CA GLY A 326 -6.51 -6.29 1.72
C GLY A 326 -7.31 -5.17 1.05
N THR A 327 -6.86 -4.63 -0.10
CA THR A 327 -7.69 -3.77 -0.95
C THR A 327 -8.92 -4.52 -1.48
N GLN A 328 -8.78 -5.81 -1.79
CA GLN A 328 -9.92 -6.66 -2.14
C GLN A 328 -10.82 -6.93 -0.94
N SER A 329 -10.25 -7.21 0.23
CA SER A 329 -11.01 -7.33 1.49
C SER A 329 -11.82 -6.07 1.78
N ALA A 330 -11.21 -4.88 1.65
CA ALA A 330 -11.88 -3.59 1.77
C ALA A 330 -13.04 -3.44 0.76
N SER A 331 -12.82 -3.79 -0.51
CA SER A 331 -13.88 -3.78 -1.54
C SER A 331 -15.04 -4.72 -1.17
N ASN A 332 -14.73 -5.95 -0.75
CA ASN A 332 -15.74 -6.93 -0.34
C ASN A 332 -16.55 -6.42 0.86
N MET A 333 -15.90 -5.83 1.87
CA MET A 333 -16.60 -5.28 3.03
C MET A 333 -17.53 -4.13 2.63
N ARG A 334 -17.07 -3.24 1.73
CA ARG A 334 -17.83 -2.06 1.31
C ARG A 334 -19.02 -2.40 0.43
N PHE A 335 -18.84 -3.27 -0.57
CA PHE A 335 -19.83 -3.48 -1.63
C PHE A 335 -20.58 -4.81 -1.54
N LEU A 336 -20.03 -5.80 -0.84
CA LEU A 336 -20.60 -7.14 -0.72
C LEU A 336 -20.92 -7.51 0.73
N SER A 337 -20.61 -6.62 1.69
CA SER A 337 -20.74 -6.87 3.12
C SER A 337 -20.03 -8.14 3.60
N LYS A 338 -19.08 -8.68 2.83
CA LYS A 338 -18.30 -9.88 3.18
C LYS A 338 -16.95 -9.48 3.79
N PRO A 339 -16.57 -9.98 4.97
CA PRO A 339 -17.24 -11.02 5.76
C PRO A 339 -18.19 -10.49 6.85
N CYS A 340 -18.39 -9.18 6.95
CA CYS A 340 -19.08 -8.52 8.07
C CYS A 340 -20.55 -8.92 8.29
N SER A 341 -21.21 -9.42 7.25
CA SER A 341 -22.59 -9.92 7.30
C SER A 341 -22.68 -11.43 7.04
N THR A 342 -21.59 -12.17 7.30
CA THR A 342 -21.59 -13.64 7.31
C THR A 342 -22.20 -14.15 8.62
N GLY A 343 -22.83 -15.34 8.58
CA GLY A 343 -23.50 -15.95 9.74
C GLY A 343 -25.01 -16.13 9.55
N LEU A 344 -25.76 -16.29 10.64
CA LEU A 344 -27.18 -16.66 10.61
C LEU A 344 -28.06 -15.66 9.85
N SER A 345 -27.75 -14.37 9.91
CA SER A 345 -28.52 -13.31 9.24
C SER A 345 -28.29 -13.22 7.73
N GLN A 346 -27.22 -13.86 7.20
CA GLN A 346 -26.93 -14.01 5.77
C GLN A 346 -27.05 -12.75 4.88
N GLY A 347 -26.26 -11.70 5.14
CA GLY A 347 -26.25 -10.47 4.33
C GLY A 347 -25.04 -10.29 3.40
N ALA A 348 -24.07 -11.21 3.46
CA ALA A 348 -22.87 -11.16 2.64
C ALA A 348 -23.12 -11.74 1.24
N LEU A 349 -22.52 -11.11 0.22
CA LEU A 349 -22.53 -11.58 -1.17
C LEU A 349 -21.18 -12.18 -1.55
N GLU A 350 -21.19 -13.18 -2.42
CA GLU A 350 -19.97 -13.83 -2.90
C GLU A 350 -19.29 -12.99 -3.99
N PRO A 351 -17.95 -12.80 -3.93
CA PRO A 351 -17.26 -11.91 -4.85
C PRO A 351 -16.98 -12.61 -6.20
N ALA A 352 -17.43 -12.00 -7.30
CA ALA A 352 -17.24 -12.48 -8.67
C ALA A 352 -15.76 -12.68 -9.04
N ARG A 353 -15.39 -13.86 -9.50
CA ARG A 353 -14.03 -14.32 -9.85
C ARG A 353 -13.84 -14.28 -11.37
N ALA A 354 -12.60 -14.47 -11.82
CA ALA A 354 -12.30 -14.55 -13.26
C ALA A 354 -13.13 -15.61 -14.00
N THR A 355 -13.45 -16.72 -13.33
CA THR A 355 -14.29 -17.81 -13.85
C THR A 355 -15.75 -17.40 -14.11
N ASP A 356 -16.20 -16.29 -13.53
CA ASP A 356 -17.58 -15.79 -13.67
C ASP A 356 -17.71 -14.80 -14.84
N SER A 357 -16.64 -14.61 -15.63
CA SER A 357 -16.65 -13.73 -16.79
C SER A 357 -17.61 -14.22 -17.88
N THR A 358 -18.26 -13.27 -18.55
CA THR A 358 -19.13 -13.49 -19.72
C THR A 358 -18.61 -12.70 -20.91
N ALA A 359 -19.35 -12.70 -22.03
CA ALA A 359 -19.01 -11.88 -23.20
C ALA A 359 -19.12 -10.37 -22.93
N THR A 360 -19.92 -9.95 -21.94
CA THR A 360 -20.20 -8.53 -21.63
C THR A 360 -19.68 -8.09 -20.27
N ALA A 361 -19.41 -9.01 -19.35
CA ALA A 361 -18.82 -8.74 -18.05
C ALA A 361 -17.50 -9.50 -17.92
N ILE A 362 -16.38 -8.78 -17.97
CA ILE A 362 -15.04 -9.38 -17.86
C ILE A 362 -14.50 -9.15 -16.46
N VAL A 363 -14.23 -10.23 -15.73
CA VAL A 363 -13.61 -10.16 -14.40
C VAL A 363 -12.13 -10.52 -14.52
N SER A 364 -11.25 -9.63 -14.07
CA SER A 364 -9.81 -9.88 -14.04
C SER A 364 -9.23 -9.67 -12.64
N GLU A 365 -8.26 -10.51 -12.26
CA GLU A 365 -7.65 -10.49 -10.92
C GLU A 365 -6.20 -10.04 -11.00
N GLN A 366 -5.89 -8.92 -10.35
CA GLN A 366 -4.59 -8.27 -10.43
C GLN A 366 -3.80 -8.49 -9.13
N SER A 367 -2.52 -8.85 -9.25
CA SER A 367 -1.64 -9.07 -8.10
C SER A 367 -1.29 -7.78 -7.36
N SER A 368 -1.31 -6.64 -8.05
CA SER A 368 -0.92 -5.32 -7.53
C SER A 368 -1.88 -4.20 -7.95
N THR A 369 -1.83 -3.08 -7.25
CA THR A 369 -2.55 -1.85 -7.63
C THR A 369 -2.10 -1.33 -9.00
N GLY A 370 -0.81 -1.51 -9.35
CA GLY A 370 -0.29 -1.22 -10.69
C GLY A 370 -1.02 -2.00 -11.78
N GLY A 371 -1.25 -3.30 -11.58
CA GLY A 371 -2.02 -4.14 -12.50
C GLY A 371 -3.47 -3.64 -12.70
N VAL A 372 -4.12 -3.16 -11.63
CA VAL A 372 -5.45 -2.55 -11.72
C VAL A 372 -5.43 -1.31 -12.62
N LYS A 373 -4.49 -0.37 -12.37
CA LYS A 373 -4.34 0.84 -13.20
C LYS A 373 -4.06 0.50 -14.66
N SER A 374 -3.17 -0.46 -14.93
CA SER A 374 -2.85 -0.92 -16.28
C SER A 374 -4.08 -1.46 -17.00
N ALA A 375 -4.90 -2.28 -16.34
CA ALA A 375 -6.13 -2.79 -16.95
C ALA A 375 -7.19 -1.69 -17.17
N LEU A 376 -7.33 -0.72 -16.27
CA LEU A 376 -8.17 0.47 -16.49
C LEU A 376 -7.67 1.29 -17.71
N ASN A 377 -6.36 1.48 -17.83
CA ASN A 377 -5.73 2.17 -18.95
C ASN A 377 -5.94 1.44 -20.29
N THR A 378 -5.87 0.10 -20.27
CA THR A 378 -6.16 -0.74 -21.43
C THR A 378 -7.62 -0.62 -21.85
N ALA A 379 -8.55 -0.66 -20.89
CA ALA A 379 -9.98 -0.49 -21.17
C ALA A 379 -10.28 0.90 -21.76
N THR A 380 -9.67 1.97 -21.24
CA THR A 380 -9.79 3.30 -21.87
C THR A 380 -9.27 3.29 -23.31
N GLY A 381 -8.13 2.63 -23.57
CA GLY A 381 -7.59 2.50 -24.93
C GLY A 381 -8.49 1.72 -25.88
N ALA A 382 -9.27 0.78 -25.35
CA ALA A 382 -10.26 0.00 -26.09
C ALA A 382 -11.66 0.66 -26.13
N SER A 383 -11.82 1.88 -25.59
CA SER A 383 -13.11 2.55 -25.43
C SER A 383 -14.16 1.73 -24.66
N GLN A 384 -13.71 0.92 -23.68
CA GLN A 384 -14.56 0.06 -22.86
C GLN A 384 -14.78 0.63 -21.47
N PHE A 385 -15.87 0.18 -20.82
CA PHE A 385 -16.10 0.47 -19.42
C PHE A 385 -15.22 -0.44 -18.56
N ALA A 386 -14.60 0.13 -17.54
CA ALA A 386 -13.89 -0.62 -16.53
C ALA A 386 -13.94 0.09 -15.19
N LEU A 387 -13.94 -0.69 -14.11
CA LEU A 387 -13.92 -0.21 -12.75
C LEU A 387 -13.18 -1.17 -11.82
N GLY A 388 -12.55 -0.60 -10.80
CA GLY A 388 -11.78 -1.33 -9.80
C GLY A 388 -11.60 -0.50 -8.54
N VAL A 389 -11.20 -1.13 -7.44
CA VAL A 389 -10.86 -0.43 -6.20
C VAL A 389 -9.35 -0.28 -6.10
N VAL A 390 -8.90 0.92 -5.75
CA VAL A 390 -7.50 1.23 -5.45
C VAL A 390 -7.40 2.06 -4.18
N SER A 391 -6.26 1.97 -3.48
CA SER A 391 -5.95 2.83 -2.33
C SER A 391 -5.73 4.28 -2.77
N MET A 392 -6.12 5.21 -1.91
CA MET A 392 -6.06 6.66 -2.17
C MET A 392 -4.66 7.26 -2.05
N GLU A 393 -3.64 6.45 -1.72
CA GLU A 393 -2.24 6.85 -1.95
C GLU A 393 -1.97 7.11 -3.46
N ASN A 394 -2.78 6.49 -4.33
CA ASN A 394 -2.62 6.52 -5.76
C ASN A 394 -3.34 7.73 -6.36
N THR A 395 -2.58 8.66 -6.93
CA THR A 395 -3.14 9.81 -7.62
C THR A 395 -3.30 9.52 -9.10
N PRO A 396 -4.49 9.65 -9.70
CA PRO A 396 -4.61 9.69 -11.15
C PRO A 396 -3.86 10.92 -11.66
N ALA A 397 -2.85 10.73 -12.51
CA ALA A 397 -2.20 11.84 -13.20
C ALA A 397 -3.03 12.16 -14.46
N PRO A 398 -3.68 13.32 -14.56
CA PRO A 398 -4.56 13.63 -15.70
C PRO A 398 -3.72 14.00 -16.92
N THR A 399 -3.09 13.00 -17.54
CA THR A 399 -2.44 13.12 -18.85
C THR A 399 -3.01 12.07 -19.78
N ALA A 400 -3.30 12.47 -21.02
CA ALA A 400 -3.94 11.61 -22.00
C ALA A 400 -3.12 10.35 -22.38
N THR A 401 -1.86 10.23 -21.92
CA THR A 401 -0.91 9.23 -22.39
C THR A 401 -0.43 8.21 -21.36
N THR A 402 -0.53 8.45 -20.04
CA THR A 402 0.05 7.53 -19.02
C THR A 402 -0.92 7.05 -17.95
N ASP A 403 -1.86 7.87 -17.49
CA ASP A 403 -2.90 7.50 -16.52
C ASP A 403 -4.26 7.93 -17.05
N ARG A 404 -4.99 6.96 -17.62
CA ARG A 404 -6.28 7.12 -18.29
C ARG A 404 -7.41 6.53 -17.46
N TRP A 405 -7.45 6.91 -16.19
CA TRP A 405 -8.45 6.52 -15.21
C TRP A 405 -8.67 7.65 -14.20
N ALA A 406 -9.82 7.66 -13.53
CA ALA A 406 -10.14 8.66 -12.51
C ALA A 406 -10.99 8.07 -11.38
N PHE A 407 -10.96 8.70 -10.21
CA PHE A 407 -11.87 8.36 -9.11
C PHE A 407 -13.26 8.96 -9.33
N VAL A 408 -14.29 8.24 -8.88
CA VAL A 408 -15.68 8.71 -8.85
C VAL A 408 -16.13 8.99 -7.41
N LYS A 409 -17.17 9.81 -7.25
CA LYS A 409 -17.84 10.01 -5.96
C LYS A 409 -18.56 8.72 -5.55
N LEU A 410 -18.48 8.38 -4.27
CA LEU A 410 -19.37 7.38 -3.65
C LEU A 410 -20.30 8.12 -2.70
N ASP A 411 -21.59 7.77 -2.71
CA ASP A 411 -22.61 8.45 -1.90
C ASP A 411 -22.58 9.98 -2.08
N ARG A 412 -22.25 10.43 -3.30
CA ARG A 412 -22.05 11.84 -3.70
C ARG A 412 -20.89 12.57 -3.01
N VAL A 413 -20.06 11.86 -2.25
CA VAL A 413 -18.87 12.40 -1.60
C VAL A 413 -17.66 12.06 -2.44
N SER A 414 -16.86 13.08 -2.75
CA SER A 414 -15.64 12.91 -3.51
C SER A 414 -14.55 12.33 -2.62
N PRO A 415 -13.84 11.27 -3.08
CA PRO A 415 -12.79 10.70 -2.26
C PRO A 415 -11.56 11.64 -2.25
N ASN A 416 -11.37 12.46 -3.28
CA ASN A 416 -10.14 13.21 -3.57
C ASN A 416 -10.34 14.73 -3.67
N THR A 417 -11.07 15.33 -2.73
CA THR A 417 -11.32 16.79 -2.69
C THR A 417 -10.09 17.63 -2.37
N ASP A 418 -9.13 17.06 -1.67
CA ASP A 418 -7.88 17.71 -1.27
C ASP A 418 -6.65 17.06 -1.92
N ALA A 419 -5.51 17.75 -1.87
CA ALA A 419 -4.25 17.27 -2.46
C ALA A 419 -3.79 15.93 -1.87
N GLN A 420 -4.17 15.65 -0.62
CA GLN A 420 -3.84 14.44 0.12
C GLN A 420 -4.96 13.40 0.13
N GLN A 421 -6.06 13.61 -0.57
CA GLN A 421 -7.04 12.57 -0.85
C GLN A 421 -7.59 11.87 0.40
N ARG A 422 -7.91 12.65 1.45
CA ARG A 422 -8.35 12.10 2.73
C ARG A 422 -9.22 13.05 3.56
N ALA A 423 -9.42 14.30 3.14
CA ALA A 423 -10.16 15.29 3.94
C ALA A 423 -11.57 14.79 4.30
N GLU A 424 -12.32 14.28 3.32
CA GLU A 424 -13.68 13.73 3.55
C GLU A 424 -13.67 12.46 4.41
N ALA A 425 -12.63 11.63 4.29
CA ALA A 425 -12.49 10.44 5.14
C ALA A 425 -12.23 10.81 6.61
N MET A 426 -11.36 11.81 6.82
CA MET A 426 -11.04 12.34 8.14
C MET A 426 -12.24 13.05 8.79
N GLU A 427 -13.05 13.75 7.99
CA GLU A 427 -14.27 14.42 8.44
C GLU A 427 -15.41 13.42 8.74
N GLY A 428 -15.37 12.24 8.12
CA GLY A 428 -16.37 11.17 8.29
C GLY A 428 -17.50 11.19 7.25
N SER A 429 -17.47 12.13 6.30
CA SER A 429 -18.40 12.15 5.15
C SER A 429 -18.11 11.03 4.16
N TYR A 430 -16.85 10.58 4.05
CA TYR A 430 -16.45 9.45 3.22
C TYR A 430 -16.08 8.24 4.07
N ASN A 431 -16.83 7.14 3.98
CA ASN A 431 -16.70 5.99 4.87
C ASN A 431 -15.91 4.81 4.30
N PHE A 432 -15.40 4.91 3.06
CA PHE A 432 -14.64 3.83 2.43
C PHE A 432 -13.15 3.91 2.80
N TRP A 433 -12.90 3.66 4.08
CA TRP A 433 -11.57 3.56 4.68
C TRP A 433 -11.59 2.53 5.80
N TYR A 434 -10.44 1.90 6.05
CA TYR A 434 -10.24 0.88 7.08
C TYR A 434 -8.91 1.10 7.78
N GLU A 435 -8.76 0.54 8.98
CA GLU A 435 -7.55 0.68 9.78
C GLU A 435 -6.55 -0.43 9.46
N LEU A 436 -5.27 -0.06 9.37
CA LEU A 436 -4.20 -1.01 9.12
C LEU A 436 -3.92 -1.85 10.38
N ALA A 437 -3.53 -3.10 10.17
CA ALA A 437 -3.09 -3.99 11.24
C ALA A 437 -1.59 -4.25 11.14
N ALA A 438 -0.91 -4.33 12.28
CA ALA A 438 0.48 -4.76 12.37
C ALA A 438 0.52 -6.15 12.99
N PHE A 439 1.20 -7.08 12.32
CA PHE A 439 1.36 -8.46 12.75
C PHE A 439 2.82 -8.74 13.08
N THR A 440 3.06 -9.31 14.26
CA THR A 440 4.37 -9.84 14.66
C THR A 440 4.25 -11.35 14.82
N ALA A 441 5.08 -12.09 14.10
CA ALA A 441 5.08 -13.54 14.19
C ALA A 441 5.57 -14.01 15.56
N GLY A 442 4.97 -15.08 16.07
CA GLY A 442 5.25 -15.62 17.39
C GLY A 442 5.13 -17.14 17.44
N GLY A 443 4.84 -17.67 18.62
CA GLY A 443 4.71 -19.10 18.85
C GLY A 443 6.01 -19.89 18.64
N SER A 444 5.88 -21.22 18.56
CA SER A 444 7.03 -22.13 18.37
C SER A 444 7.31 -22.48 16.89
N ILE A 445 6.36 -22.19 15.99
CA ILE A 445 6.44 -22.60 14.58
C ILE A 445 7.33 -21.64 13.80
N SER A 446 7.10 -20.34 13.90
CA SER A 446 7.82 -19.34 13.11
C SER A 446 7.90 -18.00 13.84
N PRO A 447 8.56 -17.96 15.01
CA PRO A 447 8.66 -16.73 15.79
C PRO A 447 9.45 -15.66 15.03
N ALA A 448 9.08 -14.40 15.23
CA ALA A 448 9.87 -13.25 14.83
C ALA A 448 11.19 -13.19 15.61
N SER A 449 12.20 -12.55 15.03
CA SER A 449 13.36 -12.12 15.80
C SER A 449 12.97 -10.99 16.78
N SER A 450 13.65 -10.90 17.93
CA SER A 450 13.41 -9.83 18.91
C SER A 450 13.64 -8.44 18.32
N SER A 451 14.64 -8.31 17.45
CA SER A 451 14.93 -7.12 16.66
C SER A 451 13.75 -6.73 15.76
N ALA A 452 13.13 -7.69 15.08
CA ALA A 452 12.00 -7.40 14.21
C ALA A 452 10.72 -7.06 14.97
N ALA A 453 10.46 -7.73 16.09
CA ALA A 453 9.34 -7.36 16.97
C ALA A 453 9.49 -5.90 17.45
N ALA A 454 10.70 -5.49 17.83
CA ALA A 454 10.98 -4.09 18.17
C ALA A 454 10.77 -3.13 16.98
N LEU A 455 11.20 -3.53 15.77
CA LEU A 455 10.98 -2.72 14.56
C LEU A 455 9.50 -2.55 14.26
N ILE A 456 8.72 -3.63 14.23
CA ILE A 456 7.29 -3.61 13.88
C ILE A 456 6.53 -2.70 14.85
N THR A 457 6.79 -2.82 16.15
CA THR A 457 6.21 -1.94 17.17
C THR A 457 6.57 -0.47 16.95
N ALA A 458 7.85 -0.17 16.68
CA ALA A 458 8.29 1.20 16.44
C ALA A 458 7.70 1.80 15.15
N VAL A 459 7.60 0.99 14.09
CA VAL A 459 7.00 1.40 12.81
C VAL A 459 5.50 1.63 12.97
N ALA A 460 4.78 0.77 13.71
CA ALA A 460 3.36 0.97 13.98
C ALA A 460 3.09 2.28 14.71
N ALA A 461 3.98 2.67 15.65
CA ALA A 461 3.87 3.91 16.40
C ALA A 461 4.11 5.17 15.55
N THR A 462 4.85 5.08 14.44
CA THR A 462 5.18 6.22 13.57
C THR A 462 4.41 6.23 12.24
N LEU A 463 3.48 5.30 12.04
CA LEU A 463 2.79 5.08 10.76
C LEU A 463 1.89 6.26 10.36
N GLY A 464 1.30 6.95 11.33
CA GLY A 464 0.46 8.13 11.14
C GLY A 464 1.20 9.46 11.10
N GLU A 465 2.52 9.51 11.29
CA GLU A 465 3.28 10.76 11.47
C GLU A 465 3.52 11.53 10.16
N SER A 466 3.67 10.79 9.05
CA SER A 466 3.92 11.40 7.75
C SER A 466 2.63 11.86 7.10
N ASP A 467 2.64 13.09 6.56
CA ASP A 467 1.55 13.62 5.74
C ASP A 467 1.50 12.91 4.36
N LEU A 468 0.73 11.81 4.29
CA LEU A 468 0.64 10.96 3.10
C LEU A 468 -0.76 10.86 2.52
N LYS A 469 -0.81 10.74 1.20
CA LYS A 469 -2.07 10.62 0.46
C LYS A 469 -2.89 9.41 0.93
N GLY A 470 -4.16 9.64 1.23
CA GLY A 470 -5.08 8.58 1.65
C GLY A 470 -4.77 7.95 3.02
N ILE A 471 -3.76 8.42 3.74
CA ILE A 471 -3.36 7.93 5.05
C ILE A 471 -3.64 9.00 6.10
N PHE A 472 -4.22 8.61 7.23
CA PHE A 472 -4.44 9.49 8.38
C PHE A 472 -4.41 8.70 9.68
N ALA A 473 -4.04 9.38 10.75
CA ALA A 473 -4.19 8.88 12.10
C ALA A 473 -5.65 8.93 12.54
N THR A 474 -6.06 8.03 13.42
CA THR A 474 -7.33 8.14 14.14
C THR A 474 -7.12 8.77 15.52
N PRO A 475 -8.17 9.25 16.22
CA PRO A 475 -8.03 9.87 17.54
C PRO A 475 -7.29 9.03 18.59
N VAL A 476 -7.25 7.71 18.41
CA VAL A 476 -6.61 6.75 19.34
C VAL A 476 -5.23 6.27 18.90
N ALA A 477 -4.72 6.78 17.77
CA ALA A 477 -3.39 6.39 17.26
C ALA A 477 -2.22 6.91 18.10
N GLY A 478 -2.42 8.02 18.81
CA GLY A 478 -1.37 8.67 19.58
C GLY A 478 -0.25 9.29 18.72
N SER A 479 -0.45 9.44 17.41
CA SER A 479 0.51 10.06 16.48
C SER A 479 0.28 11.57 16.34
N SER A 480 1.32 12.32 15.94
CA SER A 480 1.24 13.78 15.75
C SER A 480 0.79 14.23 14.36
N GLY A 481 0.55 13.29 13.44
CA GLY A 481 0.11 13.58 12.08
C GLY A 481 -1.38 13.93 11.91
N PRO A 482 -1.85 14.07 10.65
CA PRO A 482 -3.23 14.40 10.33
C PRO A 482 -4.21 13.39 10.95
N THR A 483 -5.08 13.86 11.84
CA THR A 483 -5.97 13.00 12.65
C THR A 483 -7.43 13.15 12.25
N SER A 484 -8.14 12.04 12.02
CA SER A 484 -9.58 12.00 11.72
C SER A 484 -10.44 12.32 12.95
N LYS A 485 -11.73 12.58 12.73
CA LYS A 485 -12.72 12.76 13.81
C LYS A 485 -13.18 11.47 14.46
N GLY A 486 -12.98 10.33 13.81
CA GLY A 486 -13.46 9.03 14.31
C GLY A 486 -12.50 7.89 14.02
N ALA A 487 -12.78 6.74 14.65
CA ALA A 487 -11.99 5.51 14.59
C ALA A 487 -12.88 4.28 14.39
N ARG A 488 -12.29 3.20 13.87
CA ARG A 488 -12.87 1.86 13.82
C ARG A 488 -12.27 0.91 14.86
N LEU A 489 -11.33 1.36 15.69
CA LEU A 489 -10.81 0.65 16.88
C LEU A 489 -10.39 -0.81 16.61
N GLY A 490 -9.76 -1.08 15.46
CA GLY A 490 -9.33 -2.41 15.04
C GLY A 490 -10.47 -3.36 14.68
N ASN A 491 -11.62 -2.84 14.26
CA ASN A 491 -12.74 -3.64 13.78
C ASN A 491 -13.31 -3.08 12.48
N SER A 492 -12.82 -3.55 11.34
CA SER A 492 -13.32 -3.14 10.02
C SER A 492 -14.82 -3.34 9.79
N CYS A 493 -15.47 -4.24 10.54
CA CYS A 493 -16.91 -4.50 10.39
C CYS A 493 -17.81 -3.55 11.18
N GLN A 494 -17.27 -2.74 12.08
CA GLN A 494 -18.06 -1.71 12.76
C GLN A 494 -18.03 -0.37 12.01
N PRO A 495 -19.10 0.44 12.09
CA PRO A 495 -19.05 1.83 11.65
C PRO A 495 -17.93 2.61 12.35
N ALA A 496 -17.41 3.64 11.71
CA ALA A 496 -16.51 4.56 12.40
C ALA A 496 -17.29 5.32 13.49
N VAL A 497 -16.75 5.36 14.71
CA VAL A 497 -17.31 6.06 15.86
C VAL A 497 -16.57 7.38 16.03
N GLN A 498 -17.32 8.47 16.26
CA GLN A 498 -16.81 9.82 16.51
C GLN A 498 -16.91 10.18 17.98
#